data_AF-A0A2J7PMI5-F1
#
_entry.id   AF-A0A2J7PMI5-F1
#
_cell.length_a   1.000
_cell.length_b   1.000
_cell.length_c   1.000
_cell.angle_alpha   90.00
_cell.angle_beta   90.00
_cell.angle_gamma   90.00
#
_symmetry.space_group_name_H-M   'P 1'
#
loop_
_entity.id
_entity.type
_entity.pdbx_description
1 polymer ?
#
loop_
_entity_poly.entity_id
_entity_poly.type
_entity_poly.pdbx_seq_one_letter_code
_entity_poly.pdbx_strand_id
1 'polypeptide(L)'
;MDIKLAVVRLRTSLHDLAEFGEGSLGNAAKAPDKGLAVKLRPLIKALRDADRLVQEAAATLDSLEWSVDTLSHPDDEQAEGKQMTPQPPDALDQLVACARALTEDVRQTASFIQGNSTLLFKRASTPPGNNGEWLEDYDYVNLESRESVAQQHAEIRDALPAELRKSYDVLVKEAESAAVISEPKAASGDELDPNDRQVLTFYAAQTVTYTTHLTHAIDAFLQTVEHNQPPKVFLAHSKFVVLSAHRLVHIGDTVHRNVMRPEVRARVLQCANALSEALAATVHKTKKAALQFPSVTAVQEMVDSVVDISHLARDLKLSMVQAAQQPSVVQ
;
A
#
# COMPACT_ATOMS: atom_id res chain seq x y z
N MET A 1 -13.47 -19.96 3.94
CA MET A 1 -13.19 -19.26 2.66
C MET A 1 -11.94 -18.38 2.74
N ASP A 2 -11.71 -17.70 3.87
CA ASP A 2 -10.58 -16.76 4.04
C ASP A 2 -9.20 -17.37 3.81
N ILE A 3 -9.01 -18.65 4.17
CA ILE A 3 -7.69 -19.31 4.04
C ILE A 3 -7.28 -19.53 2.59
N LYS A 4 -8.21 -19.89 1.70
CA LYS A 4 -7.93 -20.08 0.27
C LYS A 4 -7.53 -18.74 -0.37
N LEU A 5 -8.25 -17.67 -0.04
CA LEU A 5 -7.92 -16.33 -0.52
C LEU A 5 -6.56 -15.85 0.03
N ALA A 6 -6.27 -16.09 1.31
CA ALA A 6 -4.98 -15.77 1.92
C ALA A 6 -3.83 -16.51 1.24
N VAL A 7 -4.00 -17.79 0.93
CA VAL A 7 -3.00 -18.61 0.21
C VAL A 7 -2.79 -18.12 -1.22
N VAL A 8 -3.86 -17.77 -1.95
CA VAL A 8 -3.73 -17.17 -3.29
C VAL A 8 -2.96 -15.85 -3.22
N ARG A 9 -3.24 -14.99 -2.25
CA ARG A 9 -2.54 -13.71 -2.06
C ARG A 9 -1.06 -13.92 -1.70
N LEU A 10 -0.78 -14.87 -0.82
CA LEU A 10 0.58 -15.24 -0.45
C LEU A 10 1.35 -15.72 -1.68
N ARG A 11 0.79 -16.66 -2.43
CA ARG A 11 1.38 -17.23 -3.65
C ARG A 11 1.72 -16.16 -4.68
N THR A 12 0.76 -15.29 -5.02
CA THR A 12 0.97 -14.23 -6.01
C THR A 12 2.00 -13.22 -5.54
N SER A 13 1.88 -12.72 -4.29
CA SER A 13 2.78 -11.67 -3.79
C SER A 13 4.21 -12.17 -3.61
N LEU A 14 4.38 -13.42 -3.17
CA LEU A 14 5.69 -14.04 -3.01
C LEU A 14 6.36 -14.29 -4.36
N HIS A 15 5.60 -14.72 -5.36
CA HIS A 15 6.11 -14.90 -6.72
C HIS A 15 6.62 -13.58 -7.30
N ASP A 16 5.81 -12.52 -7.24
CA ASP A 16 6.19 -11.18 -7.71
C ASP A 16 7.45 -10.68 -7.00
N LEU A 17 7.54 -10.89 -5.68
CA LEU A 17 8.72 -10.50 -4.90
C LEU A 17 9.97 -11.30 -5.29
N ALA A 18 9.83 -12.60 -5.54
CA ALA A 18 10.95 -13.45 -5.96
C ALA A 18 11.44 -13.09 -7.38
N GLU A 19 10.53 -12.76 -8.29
CA GLU A 19 10.89 -12.25 -9.62
C GLU A 19 11.60 -10.91 -9.56
N PHE A 20 11.07 -9.97 -8.75
CA PHE A 20 11.72 -8.69 -8.50
C PHE A 20 13.12 -8.86 -7.87
N GLY A 21 13.26 -9.79 -6.94
CA GLY A 21 14.51 -10.16 -6.31
C GLY A 21 15.56 -10.67 -7.31
N GLU A 22 15.15 -11.54 -8.25
CA GLU A 22 16.02 -12.00 -9.33
C GLU A 22 16.46 -10.86 -10.27
N GLY A 23 15.54 -9.96 -10.61
CA GLY A 23 15.88 -8.74 -11.36
C GLY A 23 16.93 -7.89 -10.64
N SER A 24 16.76 -7.73 -9.33
CA SER A 24 17.71 -7.01 -8.46
C SER A 24 19.07 -7.70 -8.38
N LEU A 25 19.10 -9.03 -8.28
CA LEU A 25 20.32 -9.83 -8.29
C LEU A 25 21.05 -9.74 -9.63
N GLY A 26 20.31 -9.74 -10.75
CA GLY A 26 20.86 -9.52 -12.09
C GLY A 26 21.55 -8.16 -12.22
N ASN A 27 20.98 -7.12 -11.58
CA ASN A 27 21.62 -5.80 -11.51
C ASN A 27 22.84 -5.80 -10.59
N ALA A 28 22.77 -6.44 -9.41
CA ALA A 28 23.90 -6.60 -8.51
C ALA A 28 25.10 -7.28 -9.18
N ALA A 29 24.85 -8.28 -10.03
CA ALA A 29 25.91 -8.96 -10.78
C ALA A 29 26.62 -8.03 -11.77
N LYS A 30 25.92 -7.02 -12.28
CA LYS A 30 26.45 -5.98 -13.20
C LYS A 30 27.04 -4.77 -12.46
N ALA A 31 26.83 -4.66 -11.15
CA ALA A 31 27.39 -3.58 -10.35
C ALA A 31 28.94 -3.67 -10.27
N PRO A 32 29.62 -2.54 -10.01
CA PRO A 32 31.06 -2.53 -9.78
C PRO A 32 31.45 -3.35 -8.55
N ASP A 33 30.64 -3.27 -7.49
CA ASP A 33 30.82 -4.06 -6.28
C ASP A 33 30.22 -5.47 -6.44
N LYS A 34 31.10 -6.46 -6.63
CA LYS A 34 30.70 -7.87 -6.72
C LYS A 34 30.24 -8.46 -5.38
N GLY A 35 30.57 -7.81 -4.26
CA GLY A 35 30.12 -8.20 -2.92
C GLY A 35 28.60 -8.12 -2.76
N LEU A 36 27.93 -7.20 -3.46
CA LEU A 36 26.47 -7.08 -3.45
C LEU A 36 25.79 -8.35 -3.96
N ALA A 37 26.24 -8.85 -5.11
CA ALA A 37 25.67 -10.06 -5.71
C ALA A 37 25.92 -11.30 -4.83
N VAL A 38 27.09 -11.39 -4.19
CA VAL A 38 27.43 -12.49 -3.28
C VAL A 38 26.50 -12.52 -2.06
N LYS A 39 26.18 -11.36 -1.49
CA LYS A 39 25.31 -11.24 -0.31
C LYS A 39 23.82 -11.36 -0.66
N LEU A 40 23.39 -10.84 -1.81
CA LEU A 40 21.99 -10.87 -2.23
C LEU A 40 21.54 -12.26 -2.71
N ARG A 41 22.44 -13.02 -3.37
CA ARG A 41 22.12 -14.35 -3.90
C ARG A 41 21.50 -15.33 -2.90
N PRO A 42 22.02 -15.54 -1.68
CA PRO A 42 21.39 -16.46 -0.73
C PRO A 42 20.00 -15.99 -0.27
N LEU A 43 19.78 -14.67 -0.18
CA LEU A 43 18.47 -14.10 0.21
C LEU A 43 17.41 -14.36 -0.87
N ILE A 44 17.75 -14.11 -2.14
CA ILE A 44 16.83 -14.38 -3.26
C ILE A 44 16.58 -15.88 -3.43
N LYS A 45 17.61 -16.71 -3.20
CA LYS A 45 17.45 -18.16 -3.24
C LYS A 45 16.44 -18.66 -2.20
N ALA A 46 16.52 -18.16 -0.96
CA ALA A 46 15.55 -18.51 0.09
C ALA A 46 14.12 -18.14 -0.31
N LEU A 47 13.90 -16.95 -0.87
CA LEU A 47 12.59 -16.53 -1.38
C LEU A 47 12.08 -17.41 -2.53
N ARG A 48 12.95 -17.83 -3.44
CA ARG A 48 12.59 -18.73 -4.55
C ARG A 48 12.25 -20.14 -4.08
N ASP A 49 13.01 -20.65 -3.12
CA ASP A 49 12.73 -21.95 -2.51
C ASP A 49 11.38 -21.92 -1.78
N ALA A 50 11.07 -20.81 -1.08
CA ALA A 50 9.77 -20.58 -0.45
C ALA A 50 8.63 -20.41 -1.47
N ASP A 51 8.83 -19.64 -2.55
CA ASP A 51 7.86 -19.47 -3.64
C ASP A 51 7.46 -20.83 -4.22
N ARG A 52 8.45 -21.67 -4.57
CA ARG A 52 8.19 -23.02 -5.08
C ARG A 52 7.40 -23.87 -4.08
N LEU A 53 7.78 -23.86 -2.81
CA LEU A 53 7.09 -24.65 -1.78
C LEU A 53 5.63 -24.20 -1.63
N VAL A 54 5.38 -22.89 -1.57
CA VAL A 54 4.02 -22.34 -1.47
C VAL A 54 3.19 -22.69 -2.71
N GLN A 55 3.77 -22.66 -3.91
CA GLN A 55 3.10 -23.04 -5.16
C GLN A 55 2.72 -24.54 -5.16
N GLU A 56 3.64 -25.41 -4.77
CA GLU A 56 3.42 -26.86 -4.70
C GLU A 56 2.38 -27.24 -3.63
N ALA A 57 2.47 -26.64 -2.44
CA ALA A 57 1.50 -26.83 -1.37
C ALA A 57 0.11 -26.32 -1.77
N ALA A 58 0.03 -25.12 -2.36
CA ALA A 58 -1.25 -24.57 -2.84
C ALA A 58 -1.88 -25.43 -3.94
N ALA A 59 -1.08 -25.94 -4.90
CA ALA A 59 -1.57 -26.83 -5.95
C ALA A 59 -2.10 -28.16 -5.37
N THR A 60 -1.44 -28.70 -4.35
CA THR A 60 -1.89 -29.89 -3.63
C THR A 60 -3.22 -29.63 -2.94
N LEU A 61 -3.37 -28.50 -2.23
CA LEU A 61 -4.62 -28.12 -1.56
C LEU A 61 -5.76 -27.86 -2.56
N ASP A 62 -5.45 -27.25 -3.72
CA ASP A 62 -6.42 -27.06 -4.80
C ASP A 62 -6.92 -28.41 -5.37
N SER A 63 -6.04 -29.42 -5.48
CA SER A 63 -6.41 -30.78 -5.92
C SER A 63 -7.28 -31.54 -4.92
N LEU A 64 -7.20 -31.17 -3.63
CA LEU A 64 -8.04 -31.70 -2.55
C LEU A 64 -9.36 -30.92 -2.40
N GLU A 65 -9.63 -29.99 -3.31
CA GLU A 65 -10.80 -29.10 -3.32
C GLU A 65 -11.00 -28.31 -2.02
N TRP A 66 -9.94 -28.16 -1.21
CA TRP A 66 -10.01 -27.57 0.12
C TRP A 66 -11.05 -28.26 1.04
N SER A 67 -11.25 -29.57 0.88
CA SER A 67 -12.22 -30.34 1.66
C SER A 67 -11.87 -30.33 3.15
N VAL A 68 -12.81 -29.84 3.97
CA VAL A 68 -12.64 -29.77 5.43
C VAL A 68 -12.45 -31.17 6.00
N ASP A 69 -13.20 -32.16 5.54
CA ASP A 69 -13.10 -33.55 6.01
C ASP A 69 -11.71 -34.18 5.78
N THR A 70 -10.94 -33.64 4.84
CA THR A 70 -9.58 -34.12 4.52
C THR A 70 -8.49 -33.31 5.22
N LEU A 71 -8.74 -32.03 5.51
CA LEU A 71 -7.77 -31.09 6.07
C LEU A 71 -7.95 -30.84 7.57
N SER A 72 -9.10 -31.19 8.15
CA SER A 72 -9.36 -31.05 9.58
C SER A 72 -8.79 -32.24 10.33
N HIS A 73 -7.91 -31.97 11.28
CA HIS A 73 -7.57 -32.93 12.33
C HIS A 73 -8.66 -32.88 13.41
N PRO A 74 -9.16 -34.02 13.92
CA PRO A 74 -10.12 -34.02 15.02
C PRO A 74 -9.52 -33.36 16.27
N ASP A 75 -10.31 -32.57 16.99
CA ASP A 75 -9.89 -31.92 18.23
C ASP A 75 -9.34 -32.94 19.26
N ASP A 76 -8.19 -32.60 19.86
CA ASP A 76 -7.45 -33.41 20.84
C ASP A 76 -8.29 -33.89 22.04
N GLU A 77 -9.46 -33.28 22.31
CA GLU A 77 -10.32 -33.61 23.45
C GLU A 77 -11.16 -34.89 23.26
N GLN A 78 -11.23 -35.49 22.07
CA GLN A 78 -11.98 -36.75 21.84
C GLN A 78 -11.09 -38.00 21.71
N ALA A 79 -9.77 -37.87 21.87
CA ALA A 79 -8.81 -38.95 21.69
C ALA A 79 -8.34 -39.58 23.02
N GLU A 80 -9.24 -39.83 23.99
CA GLU A 80 -8.92 -40.72 25.10
C GLU A 80 -8.80 -42.17 24.58
N GLY A 81 -7.57 -42.60 24.27
CA GLY A 81 -7.21 -44.02 24.17
C GLY A 81 -6.68 -44.54 22.82
N LYS A 82 -6.54 -43.71 21.78
CA LYS A 82 -5.83 -44.13 20.55
C LYS A 82 -4.39 -43.60 20.56
N GLN A 83 -3.46 -44.53 20.47
CA GLN A 83 -2.02 -44.26 20.39
C GLN A 83 -1.74 -43.36 19.17
N MET A 84 -1.43 -42.09 19.43
CA MET A 84 -1.19 -41.06 18.42
C MET A 84 0.14 -41.36 17.71
N THR A 85 0.10 -41.98 16.53
CA THR A 85 1.26 -41.97 15.64
C THR A 85 1.38 -40.55 15.05
N PRO A 86 2.51 -39.84 15.20
CA PRO A 86 2.67 -38.51 14.62
C PRO A 86 2.50 -38.63 13.10
N GLN A 87 1.44 -38.03 12.56
CA GLN A 87 1.30 -37.94 11.12
C GLN A 87 2.35 -36.96 10.56
N PRO A 88 2.92 -37.25 9.38
CA PRO A 88 3.80 -36.31 8.72
C PRO A 88 3.03 -35.02 8.39
N PRO A 89 3.69 -33.85 8.45
CA PRO A 89 3.03 -32.56 8.19
C PRO A 89 2.40 -32.55 6.81
N ASP A 90 1.11 -32.23 6.75
CA ASP A 90 0.37 -32.18 5.50
C ASP A 90 0.70 -30.91 4.70
N ALA A 91 0.09 -30.75 3.51
CA ALA A 91 0.34 -29.61 2.66
C ALA A 91 -0.06 -28.27 3.31
N LEU A 92 -1.06 -28.28 4.22
CA LEU A 92 -1.51 -27.10 4.93
C LEU A 92 -0.51 -26.73 6.04
N ASP A 93 -0.02 -27.71 6.80
CA ASP A 93 1.02 -27.54 7.81
C ASP A 93 2.31 -26.97 7.21
N GLN A 94 2.72 -27.52 6.07
CA GLN A 94 3.90 -27.05 5.33
C GLN A 94 3.74 -25.61 4.87
N LEU A 95 2.54 -25.23 4.40
CA LEU A 95 2.25 -23.86 3.99
C LEU A 95 2.30 -22.90 5.17
N VAL A 96 1.71 -23.25 6.31
CA VAL A 96 1.72 -22.43 7.53
C VAL A 96 3.14 -22.28 8.08
N ALA A 97 3.93 -23.35 8.11
CA ALA A 97 5.32 -23.31 8.53
C ALA A 97 6.16 -22.42 7.60
N CYS A 98 5.99 -22.55 6.29
CA CYS A 98 6.66 -21.72 5.29
C CYS A 98 6.27 -20.24 5.44
N ALA A 99 4.98 -19.92 5.57
CA ALA A 99 4.50 -18.55 5.75
C ALA A 99 5.08 -17.88 7.00
N ARG A 100 5.27 -18.62 8.10
CA ARG A 100 5.91 -18.10 9.33
C ARG A 100 7.38 -17.80 9.11
N ALA A 101 8.13 -18.74 8.52
CA ALA A 101 9.56 -18.57 8.26
C ALA A 101 9.84 -17.43 7.24
N LEU A 102 8.96 -17.27 6.25
CA LEU A 102 9.08 -16.31 5.17
C LEU A 102 9.18 -14.85 5.65
N THR A 103 8.56 -14.52 6.78
CA THR A 103 8.55 -13.14 7.33
C THR A 103 9.96 -12.58 7.52
N GLU A 104 10.90 -13.41 7.98
CA GLU A 104 12.29 -13.01 8.18
C GLU A 104 13.04 -12.86 6.86
N ASP A 105 12.88 -13.82 5.94
CA ASP A 105 13.54 -13.82 4.64
C ASP A 105 13.11 -12.63 3.78
N VAL A 106 11.83 -12.29 3.81
CA VAL A 106 11.27 -11.10 3.14
C VAL A 106 11.88 -9.83 3.74
N ARG A 107 11.95 -9.73 5.06
CA ARG A 107 12.51 -8.55 5.74
C ARG A 107 13.99 -8.36 5.39
N GLN A 108 14.78 -9.43 5.43
CA GLN A 108 16.21 -9.37 5.11
C GLN A 108 16.42 -8.99 3.65
N THR A 109 15.66 -9.59 2.73
CA THR A 109 15.73 -9.27 1.30
C THR A 109 15.36 -7.82 1.02
N ALA A 110 14.22 -7.36 1.57
CA ALA A 110 13.75 -6.00 1.38
C ALA A 110 14.75 -4.98 1.94
N SER A 111 15.24 -5.20 3.17
CA SER A 111 16.24 -4.33 3.80
C SER A 111 17.54 -4.28 3.00
N PHE A 112 18.01 -5.41 2.48
CA PHE A 112 19.22 -5.45 1.67
C PHE A 112 19.06 -4.69 0.35
N ILE A 113 17.98 -4.95 -0.39
CA ILE A 113 17.73 -4.28 -1.68
C ILE A 113 17.57 -2.78 -1.47
N GLN A 114 16.82 -2.39 -0.44
CA GLN A 114 16.59 -1.00 -0.12
C GLN A 114 17.89 -0.29 0.30
N GLY A 115 18.66 -0.87 1.21
CA GLY A 115 19.93 -0.28 1.68
C GLY A 115 21.00 -0.15 0.60
N ASN A 116 20.86 -0.86 -0.53
CA ASN A 116 21.79 -0.83 -1.66
C ASN A 116 21.13 -0.33 -2.95
N SER A 117 19.96 0.30 -2.86
CA SER A 117 19.12 0.64 -4.02
C SER A 117 19.85 1.50 -5.07
N THR A 118 20.62 2.49 -4.64
CA THR A 118 21.38 3.40 -5.53
C THR A 118 22.50 2.69 -6.29
N LEU A 119 23.00 1.56 -5.78
CA LEU A 119 24.02 0.73 -6.42
C LEU A 119 23.40 -0.32 -7.35
N LEU A 120 22.20 -0.80 -7.00
CA LEU A 120 21.46 -1.80 -7.76
C LEU A 120 20.71 -1.19 -8.95
N PHE A 121 20.19 0.02 -8.84
CA PHE A 121 19.35 0.62 -9.86
C PHE A 121 19.99 1.89 -10.43
N LYS A 122 20.51 1.79 -11.66
CA LYS A 122 21.00 2.96 -12.41
C LYS A 122 19.83 3.72 -13.01
N ARG A 123 19.72 5.01 -12.70
CA ARG A 123 18.76 5.89 -13.38
C ARG A 123 19.19 6.10 -14.84
N ALA A 124 18.23 6.08 -15.75
CA ALA A 124 18.47 6.47 -17.14
C ALA A 124 18.96 7.93 -17.15
N SER A 125 20.07 8.19 -17.84
CA SER A 125 20.58 9.54 -18.06
C SER A 125 19.53 10.33 -18.84
N THR A 126 18.79 11.21 -18.18
CA THR A 126 17.91 12.16 -18.85
C THR A 126 18.76 13.15 -19.65
N PRO A 127 18.38 13.51 -20.89
CA PRO A 127 19.04 14.59 -21.63
C PRO A 127 18.94 15.91 -20.84
N PRO A 128 19.94 16.79 -20.94
CA PRO A 128 19.91 18.08 -20.25
C PRO A 128 18.79 18.94 -20.85
N GLY A 129 17.71 19.13 -20.10
CA GLY A 129 16.57 19.97 -20.51
C GLY A 129 15.20 19.55 -19.99
N ASN A 130 15.07 18.37 -19.40
CA ASN A 130 13.81 17.95 -18.76
C ASN A 130 14.08 17.81 -17.25
N ASN A 131 13.58 18.74 -16.44
CA ASN A 131 13.73 18.78 -14.98
C ASN A 131 13.03 17.59 -14.31
N GLY A 132 13.64 16.41 -14.43
CA GLY A 132 13.30 15.17 -13.73
C GLY A 132 13.86 15.11 -12.31
N GLU A 133 14.02 16.27 -11.66
CA GLU A 133 14.51 16.47 -10.28
C GLU A 133 13.48 16.02 -9.21
N TRP A 134 12.50 15.18 -9.61
CA TRP A 134 11.30 14.88 -8.84
C TRP A 134 11.02 13.38 -8.69
N LEU A 135 11.78 12.51 -9.37
CA LEU A 135 11.90 11.11 -8.95
C LEU A 135 12.84 10.97 -7.73
N GLU A 136 13.44 12.09 -7.29
CA GLU A 136 14.42 12.16 -6.21
C GLU A 136 13.81 12.21 -4.81
N ASP A 137 12.56 12.66 -4.66
CA ASP A 137 11.87 12.75 -3.36
C ASP A 137 10.80 11.66 -3.13
N TYR A 138 10.59 10.73 -4.09
CA TYR A 138 9.71 9.55 -3.94
C TYR A 138 10.44 8.34 -3.33
N ASP A 139 11.44 8.59 -2.48
CA ASP A 139 12.05 7.57 -1.63
C ASP A 139 11.11 7.29 -0.44
N TYR A 140 9.96 6.67 -0.71
CA TYR A 140 8.95 6.30 0.28
C TYR A 140 9.38 5.08 1.10
N VAL A 141 10.61 5.11 1.59
CA VAL A 141 11.12 4.29 2.70
C VAL A 141 12.40 4.98 3.20
N ASN A 142 12.26 6.18 3.77
CA ASN A 142 13.15 6.49 4.88
C ASN A 142 12.73 5.52 5.98
N LEU A 143 13.58 4.53 6.30
CA LEU A 143 13.47 3.76 7.56
C LEU A 143 13.79 4.71 8.72
N GLU A 144 13.12 5.86 8.77
CA GLU A 144 13.04 6.65 9.99
C GLU A 144 12.45 5.72 11.02
N SER A 145 13.17 5.54 12.13
CA SER A 145 12.63 4.81 13.25
C SER A 145 11.28 5.45 13.58
N ARG A 146 10.31 4.62 14.00
CA ARG A 146 9.02 5.11 14.51
C ARG A 146 9.21 6.23 15.54
N GLU A 147 10.33 6.20 16.27
CA GLU A 147 10.79 7.24 17.19
C GLU A 147 11.17 8.56 16.50
N SER A 148 11.92 8.54 15.39
CA SER A 148 12.27 9.74 14.62
C SER A 148 11.03 10.41 14.04
N VAL A 149 10.09 9.63 13.50
CA VAL A 149 8.80 10.13 13.00
C VAL A 149 7.98 10.76 14.14
N ALA A 150 7.89 10.08 15.29
CA ALA A 150 7.20 10.61 16.46
C ALA A 150 7.84 11.92 16.96
N GLN A 151 9.17 12.02 16.93
CA GLN A 151 9.89 13.24 17.31
C GLN A 151 9.62 14.39 16.35
N GLN A 152 9.59 14.15 15.04
CA GLN A 152 9.21 15.16 14.05
C GLN A 152 7.76 15.64 14.26
N HIS A 153 6.82 14.72 14.52
CA HIS A 153 5.43 15.08 14.81
C HIS A 153 5.31 15.90 16.10
N ALA A 154 6.05 15.55 17.16
CA ALA A 154 6.09 16.31 18.40
C ALA A 154 6.63 17.73 18.17
N GLU A 155 7.71 17.87 17.41
CA GLU A 155 8.31 19.18 17.11
C GLU A 155 7.33 20.08 16.33
N ILE A 156 6.65 19.55 15.32
CA ILE A 156 5.63 20.29 14.56
C ILE A 156 4.45 20.66 15.46
N ARG A 157 3.99 19.73 16.29
CA ARG A 157 2.89 19.94 17.23
C ARG A 157 3.18 21.07 18.23
N ASP A 158 4.40 21.13 18.75
CA ASP A 158 4.81 22.19 19.68
C ASP A 158 4.91 23.55 19.00
N ALA A 159 5.32 23.58 17.73
CA ALA A 159 5.37 24.80 16.90
C ALA A 159 3.99 25.33 16.49
N LEU A 160 2.93 24.52 16.57
CA LEU A 160 1.58 24.91 16.18
C LEU A 160 0.86 25.77 17.23
N PRO A 161 0.03 26.74 16.81
CA PRO A 161 -0.97 27.40 17.66
C PRO A 161 -1.93 26.39 18.32
N ALA A 162 -2.49 26.75 19.47
CA ALA A 162 -3.35 25.85 20.25
C ALA A 162 -4.58 25.37 19.46
N GLU A 163 -5.08 26.21 18.55
CA GLU A 163 -6.22 25.97 17.69
C GLU A 163 -5.95 24.87 16.65
N LEU A 164 -4.71 24.73 16.16
CA LEU A 164 -4.31 23.78 15.11
C LEU A 164 -3.74 22.46 15.66
N ARG A 165 -3.34 22.41 16.93
CA ARG A 165 -2.80 21.19 17.54
C ARG A 165 -3.79 20.03 17.51
N LYS A 166 -5.07 20.32 17.80
CA LYS A 166 -6.11 19.29 17.87
C LYS A 166 -6.37 18.67 16.49
N SER A 167 -6.41 19.47 15.42
CA SER A 167 -6.59 18.94 14.06
C SER A 167 -5.37 18.12 13.63
N TYR A 168 -4.17 18.59 13.94
CA TYR A 168 -2.94 17.83 13.66
C TYR A 168 -2.86 16.48 14.37
N ASP A 169 -3.23 16.42 15.66
CA ASP A 169 -3.26 15.16 16.44
C ASP A 169 -4.24 14.14 15.81
N VAL A 170 -5.36 14.61 15.24
CA VAL A 170 -6.30 13.75 14.50
C VAL A 170 -5.66 13.21 13.22
N LEU A 171 -4.95 14.04 12.44
CA LEU A 171 -4.29 13.60 11.21
C LEU A 171 -3.22 12.53 11.45
N VAL A 172 -2.42 12.70 12.50
CA VAL A 172 -1.42 11.70 12.89
C VAL A 172 -2.10 10.36 13.20
N LYS A 173 -3.18 10.38 13.97
CA LYS A 173 -3.94 9.17 14.30
C LYS A 173 -4.58 8.50 13.08
N GLU A 174 -5.17 9.28 12.18
CA GLU A 174 -5.75 8.77 10.93
C GLU A 174 -4.68 8.15 10.02
N ALA A 175 -3.48 8.74 9.96
CA ALA A 175 -2.34 8.20 9.23
C ALA A 175 -1.80 6.92 9.86
N GLU A 176 -1.69 6.83 11.18
CA GLU A 176 -1.28 5.61 11.89
C GLU A 176 -2.28 4.47 11.70
N SER A 177 -3.58 4.77 11.80
CA SER A 177 -4.65 3.81 11.49
C SER A 177 -4.62 3.32 10.04
N ALA A 178 -4.11 4.14 9.11
CA ALA A 178 -3.93 3.75 7.71
C ALA A 178 -2.61 3.00 7.44
N ALA A 179 -1.57 3.21 8.27
CA ALA A 179 -0.23 2.63 8.15
C ALA A 179 -0.13 1.22 8.78
N VAL A 180 -0.98 0.90 9.76
CA VAL A 180 -1.31 -0.50 10.04
C VAL A 180 -1.95 -1.02 8.77
N ILE A 181 -1.21 -1.82 8.00
CA ILE A 181 -1.74 -2.62 6.90
C ILE A 181 -3.07 -3.13 7.42
N SER A 182 -4.18 -2.61 6.88
CA SER A 182 -5.48 -3.24 7.09
C SER A 182 -5.39 -4.56 6.35
N GLU A 183 -4.73 -5.53 6.98
CA GLU A 183 -5.18 -6.90 6.92
C GLU A 183 -6.66 -6.84 7.31
N PRO A 184 -7.53 -7.48 6.51
CA PRO A 184 -8.95 -7.40 6.74
C PRO A 184 -9.24 -7.98 8.12
N LYS A 185 -9.61 -7.11 9.07
CA LYS A 185 -10.23 -7.56 10.31
C LYS A 185 -11.59 -8.09 9.89
N ALA A 186 -11.70 -9.40 9.79
CA ALA A 186 -12.92 -10.12 9.42
C ALA A 186 -14.10 -9.59 10.23
N ALA A 187 -14.97 -8.83 9.57
CA ALA A 187 -16.35 -8.69 10.02
C ALA A 187 -17.07 -9.94 9.53
N SER A 188 -17.49 -10.75 10.50
CA SER A 188 -18.30 -11.95 10.34
C SER A 188 -19.55 -11.71 9.49
N GLY A 189 -19.84 -12.65 8.57
CA GLY A 189 -21.20 -12.91 8.09
C GLY A 189 -21.37 -12.98 6.58
N ASP A 190 -21.66 -14.21 6.11
CA ASP A 190 -22.37 -14.62 4.90
C ASP A 190 -21.74 -14.55 3.49
N GLU A 191 -21.47 -15.78 3.02
CA GLU A 191 -21.80 -16.40 1.72
C GLU A 191 -21.39 -15.74 0.37
N LEU A 192 -20.90 -16.61 -0.51
CA LEU A 192 -20.21 -16.41 -1.80
C LEU A 192 -21.26 -16.56 -2.92
N ASP A 193 -21.35 -15.83 -4.04
CA ASP A 193 -20.59 -14.78 -4.72
C ASP A 193 -21.59 -13.97 -5.59
N PRO A 194 -21.37 -12.66 -5.89
CA PRO A 194 -20.86 -12.29 -7.22
C PRO A 194 -19.69 -11.27 -7.16
N ASN A 195 -18.53 -11.68 -7.69
CA ASN A 195 -17.18 -11.22 -7.28
C ASN A 195 -16.97 -9.70 -7.45
N ASP A 196 -17.46 -9.14 -8.56
CA ASP A 196 -17.35 -7.70 -8.85
C ASP A 196 -18.10 -6.84 -7.84
N ARG A 197 -19.29 -7.28 -7.39
CA ARG A 197 -20.14 -6.50 -6.49
C ARG A 197 -19.57 -6.46 -5.08
N GLN A 198 -19.02 -7.58 -4.61
CA GLN A 198 -18.36 -7.65 -3.30
C GLN A 198 -17.11 -6.76 -3.27
N VAL A 199 -16.25 -6.88 -4.29
CA VAL A 199 -15.07 -6.02 -4.47
C VAL A 199 -15.47 -4.55 -4.51
N LEU A 200 -16.45 -4.18 -5.34
CA LEU A 200 -16.91 -2.79 -5.44
C LEU A 200 -17.53 -2.27 -4.15
N THR A 201 -18.34 -3.06 -3.45
CA THR A 201 -18.98 -2.64 -2.19
C THR A 201 -17.94 -2.40 -1.10
N PHE A 202 -16.99 -3.32 -0.96
CA PHE A 202 -15.91 -3.21 0.02
C PHE A 202 -15.00 -2.00 -0.25
N TYR A 203 -14.54 -1.85 -1.49
CA TYR A 203 -13.67 -0.73 -1.84
C TYR A 203 -14.42 0.60 -1.90
N ALA A 204 -15.72 0.63 -2.22
CA ALA A 204 -16.54 1.84 -2.11
C ALA A 204 -16.64 2.31 -0.65
N ALA A 205 -16.86 1.41 0.30
CA ALA A 205 -16.86 1.74 1.73
C ALA A 205 -15.50 2.32 2.17
N GLN A 206 -14.39 1.68 1.79
CA GLN A 206 -13.06 2.21 2.07
C GLN A 206 -12.81 3.58 1.41
N THR A 207 -13.26 3.77 0.17
CA THR A 207 -13.11 5.04 -0.55
C THR A 207 -13.85 6.16 0.15
N VAL A 208 -15.02 5.89 0.73
CA VAL A 208 -15.73 6.86 1.58
C VAL A 208 -14.89 7.24 2.80
N THR A 209 -14.35 6.26 3.53
CA THR A 209 -13.50 6.51 4.70
C THR A 209 -12.28 7.36 4.37
N TYR A 210 -11.51 6.99 3.35
CA TYR A 210 -10.31 7.73 2.97
C TYR A 210 -10.62 9.09 2.33
N THR A 211 -11.80 9.27 1.73
CA THR A 211 -12.26 10.61 1.31
C THR A 211 -12.53 11.50 2.52
N THR A 212 -13.06 10.95 3.63
CA THR A 212 -13.25 11.70 4.88
C THR A 212 -11.91 12.12 5.48
N HIS A 213 -10.94 11.19 5.59
CA HIS A 213 -9.59 11.54 6.06
C HIS A 213 -8.92 12.60 5.16
N LEU A 214 -9.06 12.47 3.84
CA LEU A 214 -8.56 13.48 2.90
C LEU A 214 -9.21 14.84 3.15
N THR A 215 -10.52 14.88 3.42
CA THR A 215 -11.23 16.14 3.72
C THR A 215 -10.67 16.78 4.99
N HIS A 216 -10.50 15.99 6.06
CA HIS A 216 -9.88 16.48 7.31
C HIS A 216 -8.46 17.02 7.07
N ALA A 217 -7.65 16.32 6.28
CA ALA A 217 -6.29 16.74 5.94
C ALA A 217 -6.26 18.04 5.13
N ILE A 218 -7.18 18.21 4.18
CA ILE A 218 -7.32 19.43 3.38
C ILE A 218 -7.76 20.59 4.27
N ASP A 219 -8.78 20.41 5.11
CA ASP A 219 -9.27 21.48 5.99
C ASP A 219 -8.16 21.95 6.95
N ALA A 220 -7.44 21.02 7.56
CA ALA A 220 -6.32 21.33 8.43
C ALA A 220 -5.17 22.02 7.66
N PHE A 221 -4.87 21.58 6.43
CA PHE A 221 -3.88 22.24 5.57
C PHE A 221 -4.29 23.68 5.24
N LEU A 222 -5.55 23.91 4.83
CA LEU A 222 -6.05 25.24 4.50
C LEU A 222 -5.98 26.17 5.72
N GLN A 223 -6.31 25.66 6.91
CA GLN A 223 -6.13 26.41 8.16
C GLN A 223 -4.68 26.85 8.37
N THR A 224 -3.68 26.02 8.02
CA THR A 224 -2.27 26.43 8.14
C THR A 224 -1.93 27.59 7.21
N VAL A 225 -2.52 27.63 6.02
CA VAL A 225 -2.33 28.72 5.05
C VAL A 225 -3.05 29.99 5.52
N GLU A 226 -4.29 29.87 6.00
CA GLU A 226 -5.07 31.00 6.55
C GLU A 226 -4.37 31.68 7.74
N HIS A 227 -3.72 30.88 8.59
CA HIS A 227 -2.95 31.37 9.73
C HIS A 227 -1.50 31.74 9.37
N ASN A 228 -1.17 31.86 8.08
CA ASN A 228 0.15 32.23 7.56
C ASN A 228 1.31 31.43 8.17
N GLN A 229 1.09 30.13 8.39
CA GLN A 229 2.10 29.26 8.99
C GLN A 229 3.32 29.11 8.05
N PRO A 230 4.53 28.95 8.60
CA PRO A 230 5.75 28.84 7.79
C PRO A 230 5.80 27.52 7.00
N PRO A 231 6.68 27.42 5.97
CA PRO A 231 6.83 26.23 5.14
C PRO A 231 6.93 24.91 5.88
N LYS A 232 7.69 24.85 6.97
CA LYS A 232 7.84 23.64 7.78
C LYS A 232 6.48 23.06 8.22
N VAL A 233 5.53 23.93 8.57
CA VAL A 233 4.21 23.54 9.10
C VAL A 233 3.27 23.11 7.98
N PHE A 234 3.06 23.94 6.96
CA PHE A 234 2.12 23.57 5.88
C PHE A 234 2.65 22.40 5.04
N LEU A 235 3.98 22.22 4.92
CA LEU A 235 4.57 21.04 4.29
C LEU A 235 4.24 19.76 5.07
N ALA A 236 4.27 19.81 6.40
CA ALA A 236 3.86 18.68 7.23
C ALA A 236 2.38 18.31 7.01
N HIS A 237 1.51 19.31 6.87
CA HIS A 237 0.08 19.08 6.58
C HIS A 237 -0.14 18.56 5.16
N SER A 238 0.62 19.08 4.18
CA SER A 238 0.57 18.63 2.79
C SER A 238 0.92 17.13 2.66
N LYS A 239 1.83 16.60 3.50
CA LYS A 239 2.13 15.16 3.55
C LYS A 239 0.89 14.31 3.85
N PHE A 240 0.03 14.73 4.78
CA PHE A 240 -1.21 14.00 5.10
C PHE A 240 -2.23 14.04 3.95
N VAL A 241 -2.31 15.16 3.23
CA VAL A 241 -3.13 15.28 2.02
C VAL A 241 -2.65 14.30 0.95
N VAL A 242 -1.35 14.30 0.66
CA VAL A 242 -0.74 13.40 -0.33
C VAL A 242 -0.92 11.94 0.07
N LEU A 243 -0.67 11.59 1.34
CA LEU A 243 -0.82 10.23 1.84
C LEU A 243 -2.26 9.70 1.69
N SER A 244 -3.25 10.52 2.10
CA SER A 244 -4.66 10.15 2.04
C SER A 244 -5.15 10.00 0.61
N ALA A 245 -4.77 10.92 -0.28
CA ALA A 245 -5.11 10.86 -1.69
C ALA A 245 -4.43 9.70 -2.42
N HIS A 246 -3.16 9.41 -2.11
CA HIS A 246 -2.45 8.26 -2.69
C HIS A 246 -3.11 6.93 -2.31
N ARG A 247 -3.68 6.81 -1.09
CA ARG A 247 -4.46 5.63 -0.71
C ARG A 247 -5.70 5.44 -1.58
N LEU A 248 -6.37 6.52 -1.96
CA LEU A 248 -7.50 6.49 -2.90
C LEU A 248 -7.06 6.05 -4.30
N VAL A 249 -5.92 6.53 -4.80
CA VAL A 249 -5.33 6.08 -6.08
C VAL A 249 -5.09 4.58 -6.04
N HIS A 250 -4.46 4.06 -4.98
CA HIS A 250 -4.19 2.64 -4.82
C HIS A 250 -5.47 1.79 -4.79
N ILE A 251 -6.52 2.27 -4.12
CA ILE A 251 -7.83 1.62 -4.15
C ILE A 251 -8.39 1.59 -5.58
N GLY A 252 -8.30 2.71 -6.31
CA GLY A 252 -8.70 2.79 -7.71
C GLY A 252 -7.97 1.79 -8.61
N ASP A 253 -6.65 1.70 -8.50
CA ASP A 253 -5.83 0.73 -9.23
C ASP A 253 -6.21 -0.72 -8.89
N THR A 254 -6.46 -0.99 -7.62
CA THR A 254 -6.86 -2.32 -7.15
C THR A 254 -8.22 -2.70 -7.74
N VAL A 255 -9.19 -1.80 -7.72
CA VAL A 255 -10.50 -2.01 -8.31
C VAL A 255 -10.40 -2.20 -9.83
N HIS A 256 -9.58 -1.40 -10.52
CA HIS A 256 -9.33 -1.57 -11.95
C HIS A 256 -8.81 -2.97 -12.31
N ARG A 257 -7.96 -3.57 -11.46
CA ARG A 257 -7.40 -4.90 -11.71
C ARG A 257 -8.35 -6.05 -11.36
N ASN A 258 -9.29 -5.83 -10.44
CA ASN A 258 -10.13 -6.89 -9.87
C ASN A 258 -11.59 -6.88 -10.35
N VAL A 259 -12.05 -5.82 -11.03
CA VAL A 259 -13.41 -5.74 -11.59
C VAL A 259 -13.42 -6.16 -13.05
N MET A 260 -14.35 -7.03 -13.42
CA MET A 260 -14.50 -7.54 -14.79
C MET A 260 -15.28 -6.59 -15.71
N ARG A 261 -16.19 -5.78 -15.16
CA ARG A 261 -16.99 -4.82 -15.96
C ARG A 261 -16.11 -3.73 -16.60
N PRO A 262 -15.99 -3.67 -17.94
CA PRO A 262 -15.02 -2.82 -18.62
C PRO A 262 -15.31 -1.32 -18.44
N GLU A 263 -16.58 -0.92 -18.41
CA GLU A 263 -16.98 0.49 -18.22
C GLU A 263 -16.57 1.01 -16.84
N VAL A 264 -16.80 0.21 -15.79
CA VAL A 264 -16.41 0.55 -14.41
C VAL A 264 -14.89 0.57 -14.30
N ARG A 265 -14.21 -0.44 -14.84
CA ARG A 265 -12.76 -0.56 -14.85
C ARG A 265 -12.09 0.64 -15.53
N ALA A 266 -12.60 1.08 -16.68
CA ALA A 266 -12.06 2.23 -17.41
C ALA A 266 -12.30 3.55 -16.67
N ARG A 267 -13.52 3.76 -16.14
CA ARG A 267 -13.88 4.98 -15.42
C ARG A 267 -13.09 5.14 -14.12
N VAL A 268 -12.97 4.07 -13.33
CA VAL A 268 -12.18 4.08 -12.08
C VAL A 268 -10.70 4.36 -12.36
N LEU A 269 -10.13 3.75 -13.41
CA LEU A 269 -8.74 4.03 -13.81
C LEU A 269 -8.55 5.47 -14.25
N GLN A 270 -9.48 6.03 -15.03
CA GLN A 270 -9.39 7.43 -15.45
C GLN A 270 -9.39 8.37 -14.23
N CYS A 271 -10.28 8.14 -13.26
CA CYS A 271 -10.30 8.90 -12.03
C CYS A 271 -9.01 8.73 -11.20
N ALA A 272 -8.49 7.50 -11.08
CA ALA A 272 -7.25 7.22 -10.36
C ALA A 272 -6.03 7.90 -11.00
N ASN A 273 -5.92 7.85 -12.34
CA ASN A 273 -4.85 8.53 -13.08
C ASN A 273 -4.94 10.05 -12.95
N ALA A 274 -6.13 10.63 -13.08
CA ALA A 274 -6.33 12.08 -12.92
C ALA A 274 -5.97 12.53 -11.49
N LEU A 275 -6.35 11.76 -10.47
CA LEU A 275 -5.97 12.03 -9.09
C LEU A 275 -4.45 11.92 -8.87
N SER A 276 -3.80 10.95 -9.51
CA SER A 276 -2.34 10.77 -9.47
C SER A 276 -1.60 11.95 -10.13
N GLU A 277 -2.07 12.41 -11.29
CA GLU A 277 -1.50 13.58 -11.97
C GLU A 277 -1.67 14.86 -11.14
N ALA A 278 -2.86 15.05 -10.55
CA ALA A 278 -3.11 16.17 -9.65
C ALA A 278 -2.21 16.12 -8.41
N LEU A 279 -1.96 14.95 -7.83
CA LEU A 279 -1.02 14.78 -6.72
C LEU A 279 0.40 15.25 -7.11
N ALA A 280 0.88 14.84 -8.28
CA ALA A 280 2.19 15.27 -8.78
C ALA A 280 2.25 16.79 -8.96
N ALA A 281 1.19 17.39 -9.52
CA ALA A 281 1.09 18.84 -9.69
C ALA A 281 1.06 19.58 -8.34
N THR A 282 0.31 19.07 -7.36
CA THR A 282 0.24 19.64 -6.00
C THR A 282 1.60 19.61 -5.33
N VAL A 283 2.32 18.49 -5.37
CA VAL A 283 3.67 18.40 -4.79
C VAL A 283 4.60 19.45 -5.39
N HIS A 284 4.57 19.62 -6.72
CA HIS A 284 5.37 20.64 -7.40
C HIS A 284 5.03 22.05 -6.93
N LYS A 285 3.74 22.38 -6.89
CA LYS A 285 3.25 23.70 -6.46
C LYS A 285 3.52 23.95 -4.97
N THR A 286 3.43 22.94 -4.11
CA THR A 286 3.77 23.02 -2.68
C THR A 286 5.26 23.33 -2.47
N LYS A 287 6.17 22.69 -3.21
CA LYS A 287 7.61 23.03 -3.12
C LYS A 287 7.87 24.44 -3.63
N LYS A 288 7.23 24.83 -4.75
CA LYS A 288 7.33 26.20 -5.27
C LYS A 288 6.87 27.22 -4.21
N ALA A 289 5.75 26.96 -3.54
CA ALA A 289 5.25 27.79 -2.45
C ALA A 289 6.22 27.86 -1.27
N ALA A 290 6.85 26.74 -0.88
CA ALA A 290 7.84 26.71 0.19
C ALA A 290 9.13 27.48 -0.16
N LEU A 291 9.64 27.33 -1.38
CA LEU A 291 10.86 28.01 -1.84
C LEU A 291 10.67 29.52 -2.03
N GLN A 292 9.46 29.93 -2.42
CA GLN A 292 9.12 31.33 -2.70
C GLN A 292 8.38 32.00 -1.54
N PHE A 293 8.26 31.36 -0.38
CA PHE A 293 7.53 31.92 0.76
C PHE A 293 8.15 33.26 1.19
N PRO A 294 7.36 34.34 1.38
CA PRO A 294 5.89 34.42 1.46
C PRO A 294 5.20 34.93 0.17
N SER A 295 5.47 34.33 -1.00
CA SER A 295 4.79 34.67 -2.26
C SER A 295 3.32 34.22 -2.24
N VAL A 296 2.40 35.19 -2.18
CA VAL A 296 0.95 34.95 -2.19
C VAL A 296 0.51 34.19 -3.45
N THR A 297 1.08 34.49 -4.61
CA THR A 297 0.77 33.80 -5.87
C THR A 297 1.15 32.32 -5.81
N ALA A 298 2.35 32.00 -5.31
CA ALA A 298 2.80 30.61 -5.21
C ALA A 298 1.98 29.82 -4.17
N VAL A 299 1.62 30.46 -3.05
CA VAL A 299 0.75 29.87 -2.03
C VAL A 299 -0.66 29.64 -2.57
N GLN A 300 -1.23 30.57 -3.35
CA GLN A 300 -2.55 30.40 -3.96
C GLN A 300 -2.55 29.26 -4.99
N GLU A 301 -1.55 29.18 -5.87
CA GLU A 301 -1.43 28.07 -6.83
C GLU A 301 -1.40 26.70 -6.12
N MET A 302 -0.68 26.61 -5.00
CA MET A 302 -0.66 25.43 -4.14
C MET A 302 -2.04 25.13 -3.56
N VAL A 303 -2.72 26.11 -2.97
CA VAL A 303 -4.09 25.96 -2.43
C VAL A 303 -5.06 25.46 -3.50
N ASP A 304 -5.05 26.08 -4.68
CA ASP A 304 -5.92 25.71 -5.81
C ASP A 304 -5.70 24.24 -6.18
N SER A 305 -4.43 23.79 -6.24
CA SER A 305 -4.12 22.39 -6.56
C SER A 305 -4.57 21.40 -5.47
N VAL A 306 -4.55 21.79 -4.21
CA VAL A 306 -5.08 20.94 -3.11
C VAL A 306 -6.60 20.84 -3.19
N VAL A 307 -7.27 21.91 -3.62
CA VAL A 307 -8.72 21.88 -3.88
C VAL A 307 -9.05 20.98 -5.07
N ASP A 308 -8.24 20.99 -6.14
CA ASP A 308 -8.39 20.09 -7.28
C ASP A 308 -8.35 18.61 -6.85
N ILE A 309 -7.45 18.24 -5.93
CA ILE A 309 -7.39 16.89 -5.33
C ILE A 309 -8.74 16.51 -4.69
N SER A 310 -9.39 17.44 -3.97
CA SER A 310 -10.69 17.20 -3.33
C SER A 310 -11.78 16.85 -4.36
N HIS A 311 -11.82 17.60 -5.47
CA HIS A 311 -12.77 17.37 -6.55
C HIS A 311 -12.55 16.03 -7.23
N LEU A 312 -11.30 15.70 -7.59
CA LEU A 312 -10.96 14.44 -8.25
C LEU A 312 -11.19 13.22 -7.34
N ALA A 313 -10.87 13.34 -6.05
CA ALA A 313 -11.16 12.30 -5.07
C ALA A 313 -12.67 12.07 -4.91
N ARG A 314 -13.48 13.15 -4.94
CA ARG A 314 -14.94 13.04 -4.92
C ARG A 314 -15.47 12.34 -6.17
N ASP A 315 -14.92 12.62 -7.34
CA ASP A 315 -15.31 11.96 -8.59
C ASP A 315 -15.00 10.46 -8.56
N LEU A 316 -13.82 10.09 -8.07
CA LEU A 316 -13.47 8.69 -7.83
C LEU A 316 -14.46 8.01 -6.87
N LYS A 317 -14.76 8.65 -5.73
CA LYS A 317 -15.74 8.16 -4.76
C LYS A 317 -17.11 7.95 -5.39
N LEU A 318 -17.61 8.93 -6.14
CA LEU A 318 -18.92 8.84 -6.80
C LEU A 318 -18.93 7.71 -7.83
N SER A 319 -17.87 7.57 -8.64
CA SER A 319 -17.73 6.48 -9.61
C SER A 319 -17.79 5.11 -8.92
N MET A 320 -17.11 4.95 -7.78
CA MET A 320 -17.08 3.69 -7.05
C MET A 320 -18.41 3.35 -6.35
N VAL A 321 -19.04 4.34 -5.70
CA VAL A 321 -20.34 4.15 -5.02
C VAL A 321 -21.44 3.85 -6.04
N GLN A 322 -21.46 4.56 -7.18
CA GLN A 322 -22.41 4.29 -8.25
C GLN A 322 -22.21 2.88 -8.83
N ALA A 323 -20.96 2.48 -9.07
CA ALA A 323 -20.65 1.15 -9.59
C ALA A 323 -21.09 0.02 -8.63
N ALA A 324 -20.99 0.23 -7.32
CA ALA A 324 -21.45 -0.72 -6.30
C ALA A 324 -22.99 -0.85 -6.23
N GLN A 325 -23.73 0.18 -6.62
CA GLN A 325 -25.19 0.24 -6.56
C GLN A 325 -25.90 -0.24 -7.85
N GLN A 326 -25.17 -0.37 -8.97
CA GLN A 326 -25.77 -0.82 -10.23
C GLN A 326 -26.06 -2.34 -10.22
N PRO A 327 -27.31 -2.77 -10.50
CA PRO A 327 -27.63 -4.20 -10.60
C PRO A 327 -26.89 -4.82 -11.78
N SER A 328 -26.44 -6.07 -11.61
CA SER A 328 -25.88 -6.88 -12.69
C SER A 328 -26.94 -7.03 -13.78
N VAL A 329 -26.77 -6.38 -14.93
CA VAL A 329 -27.58 -6.69 -16.11
C VAL A 329 -27.12 -8.07 -16.57
N VAL A 330 -27.90 -9.09 -16.20
CA VAL A 330 -27.77 -10.45 -16.73
C VAL A 330 -28.13 -10.35 -18.22
N GLN A 331 -27.13 -10.53 -19.08
CA GLN A 331 -27.35 -10.91 -20.48
C GLN A 331 -26.95 -12.37 -20.65
#